data_AF-A0A2M9LUC1-F1
#
_entry.id   AF-A0A2M9LUC1-F1
#
_cell.length_a   1.000
_cell.length_b   1.000
_cell.length_c   1.000
_cell.angle_alpha   90.00
_cell.angle_beta   90.00
_cell.angle_gamma   90.00
#
_symmetry.space_group_name_H-M   'P 1'
#
loop_
_entity.id
_entity.type
_entity.pdbx_description
1 polymer ?
#
loop_
_entity_poly.entity_id
_entity_poly.type
_entity_poly.pdbx_seq_one_letter_code
_entity_poly.pdbx_strand_id
1 'polypeptide(L)'
;MSRPRLYRTLRGVLAALVPVALFGALAGSAQAVPAAPAAGWPDPVPVVSHVETTDPVVFITIDDGWFHDPAAAKLLLDRRVPASLFVLPGAYSYDSGYFHTLLDHGRSRVENHTINHPDLTTLDAAGQRAELCGARDQHLAEFGDGPRLMRPPYGVYNEATRTAARACGAEGLVTWTHDLTTWGSVAPPTPTLKAGDIILLHFTETLEQDLKRTLDLAEQAGLKPAPLREYVAD
;
A
#
# COMPACT_ATOMS: atom_id res chain seq x y z
N MET A 1 -34.03 19.51 -92.70
CA MET A 1 -35.02 19.65 -91.60
C MET A 1 -34.62 18.73 -90.46
N SER A 2 -34.24 19.32 -89.33
CA SER A 2 -33.76 18.64 -88.12
C SER A 2 -34.81 17.78 -87.44
N ARG A 3 -34.39 16.65 -86.85
CA ARG A 3 -34.86 16.23 -85.52
C ARG A 3 -33.72 15.55 -84.72
N PRO A 4 -33.53 15.90 -83.43
CA PRO A 4 -32.50 15.34 -82.54
C PRO A 4 -33.06 14.29 -81.55
N ARG A 5 -32.17 13.74 -80.70
CA ARG A 5 -32.32 13.13 -79.33
C ARG A 5 -31.44 11.86 -79.21
N LEU A 6 -30.82 11.46 -78.09
CA LEU A 6 -30.36 12.03 -76.82
C LEU A 6 -29.58 10.89 -76.08
N TYR A 7 -28.33 11.15 -75.63
CA TYR A 7 -27.67 10.82 -74.33
C TYR A 7 -27.13 9.42 -73.92
N ARG A 8 -25.91 9.52 -73.32
CA ARG A 8 -25.26 8.78 -72.19
C ARG A 8 -24.92 7.29 -72.42
N THR A 9 -23.79 6.73 -71.99
CA THR A 9 -22.86 7.02 -70.87
C THR A 9 -21.52 6.31 -71.16
N LEU A 10 -20.38 6.85 -70.71
CA LEU A 10 -19.06 6.17 -70.73
C LEU A 10 -18.56 5.91 -69.31
N ARG A 11 -18.10 4.68 -69.03
CA ARG A 11 -17.07 4.37 -68.03
C ARG A 11 -16.49 2.98 -68.32
N GLY A 12 -15.18 2.90 -68.48
CA GLY A 12 -14.44 1.65 -68.58
C GLY A 12 -12.95 1.94 -68.62
N VAL A 13 -12.27 1.72 -67.49
CA VAL A 13 -10.81 1.71 -67.35
C VAL A 13 -10.45 0.36 -66.75
N LEU A 14 -9.54 -0.37 -67.38
CA LEU A 14 -8.79 -1.46 -66.76
C LEU A 14 -7.42 -1.54 -67.44
N ALA A 15 -6.36 -1.27 -66.67
CA ALA A 15 -4.97 -1.32 -67.09
C ALA A 15 -4.22 -2.43 -66.35
N ALA A 16 -3.57 -3.29 -67.15
CA ALA A 16 -2.34 -4.07 -66.98
C ALA A 16 -2.03 -4.79 -65.64
N LEU A 17 -1.85 -6.11 -65.75
CA LEU A 17 -1.25 -7.00 -64.74
C LEU A 17 0.27 -7.15 -64.97
N VAL A 18 1.03 -7.12 -63.88
CA VAL A 18 2.49 -7.33 -63.77
C VAL A 18 2.76 -8.79 -63.33
N PRO A 19 3.84 -9.47 -63.79
CA PRO A 19 4.06 -10.88 -63.50
C PRO A 19 4.59 -11.11 -62.07
N VAL A 20 4.11 -12.20 -61.46
CA VAL A 20 4.41 -12.67 -60.10
C VAL A 20 5.76 -13.38 -60.07
N ALA A 21 6.68 -12.93 -59.21
CA ALA A 21 7.90 -13.65 -58.87
C ALA A 21 7.63 -14.65 -57.75
N LEU A 22 8.00 -15.91 -57.97
CA LEU A 22 7.87 -17.01 -57.01
C LEU A 22 8.97 -16.90 -55.95
N PHE A 23 8.63 -16.51 -54.72
CA PHE A 23 9.48 -16.70 -53.54
C PHE A 23 9.13 -18.05 -52.90
N GLY A 24 10.08 -18.99 -52.94
CA GLY A 24 9.97 -20.25 -52.21
C GLY A 24 10.07 -20.00 -50.70
N ALA A 25 8.99 -20.32 -49.98
CA ALA A 25 8.95 -20.25 -48.53
C ALA A 25 9.67 -21.46 -47.91
N LEU A 26 10.73 -21.19 -47.13
CA LEU A 26 11.29 -22.16 -46.19
C LEU A 26 10.29 -22.33 -45.05
N ALA A 27 9.58 -23.45 -45.01
CA ALA A 27 8.72 -23.83 -43.90
C ALA A 27 9.58 -24.25 -42.70
N GLY A 28 9.96 -23.28 -41.87
CA GLY A 28 10.44 -23.54 -40.52
C GLY A 28 9.28 -23.99 -39.65
N SER A 29 9.29 -25.23 -39.20
CA SER A 29 8.34 -25.78 -38.24
C SER A 29 8.43 -25.00 -36.93
N ALA A 30 7.42 -24.16 -36.66
CA ALA A 30 7.24 -23.48 -35.40
C ALA A 30 6.98 -24.53 -34.31
N GLN A 31 7.99 -24.77 -33.47
CA GLN A 31 7.79 -25.54 -32.25
C GLN A 31 6.88 -24.72 -31.34
N ALA A 32 5.75 -25.30 -30.93
CA ALA A 32 4.87 -24.69 -29.96
C ALA A 32 5.64 -24.52 -28.65
N VAL A 33 5.82 -23.27 -28.23
CA VAL A 33 6.34 -22.94 -26.90
C VAL A 33 5.30 -23.47 -25.90
N PRO A 34 5.69 -24.29 -24.89
CA PRO A 34 4.73 -24.76 -23.90
C PRO A 34 4.13 -23.54 -23.19
N ALA A 35 2.81 -23.49 -23.11
CA ALA A 35 2.13 -22.46 -22.33
C ALA A 35 2.63 -22.55 -20.89
N ALA A 36 3.10 -21.42 -20.35
CA ALA A 36 3.37 -21.31 -18.93
C ALA A 36 2.11 -21.75 -18.14
N PRO A 37 2.27 -22.44 -17.00
CA PRO A 37 1.11 -22.77 -16.17
C PRO A 37 0.38 -21.46 -15.84
N ALA A 38 -0.95 -21.48 -15.91
CA ALA A 38 -1.75 -20.37 -15.40
C ALA A 38 -1.35 -20.16 -13.94
N ALA A 39 -0.58 -19.11 -13.67
CA ALA A 39 -0.13 -18.79 -12.33
C ALA A 39 -1.39 -18.63 -11.46
N GLY A 40 -1.56 -19.50 -10.48
CA GLY A 40 -2.51 -19.25 -9.41
C GLY A 40 -2.24 -17.86 -8.82
N TRP A 41 -3.28 -17.19 -8.35
CA TRP A 41 -3.10 -15.94 -7.61
C TRP A 41 -2.09 -16.16 -6.48
N PRO A 42 -1.19 -15.19 -6.22
CA PRO A 42 -0.23 -15.34 -5.13
C PRO A 42 -1.00 -15.51 -3.81
N ASP A 43 -0.49 -16.37 -2.92
CA ASP A 43 -1.15 -16.64 -1.65
C ASP A 43 -1.41 -15.33 -0.89
N PRO A 44 -2.61 -15.12 -0.31
CA PRO A 44 -2.94 -13.89 0.39
C PRO A 44 -1.92 -13.60 1.51
N VAL A 45 -1.64 -12.32 1.79
CA VAL A 45 -0.79 -11.96 2.94
C VAL A 45 -1.37 -12.50 4.27
N PRO A 46 -0.54 -12.89 5.26
CA PRO A 46 -1.02 -13.13 6.60
C PRO A 46 -1.67 -11.87 7.18
N VAL A 47 -2.59 -12.06 8.12
CA VAL A 47 -3.15 -10.98 8.93
C VAL A 47 -2.49 -11.03 10.30
N VAL A 48 -1.92 -9.90 10.72
CA VAL A 48 -1.19 -9.77 11.99
C VAL A 48 -1.90 -8.74 12.86
N SER A 49 -2.67 -9.21 13.84
CA SER A 49 -3.28 -8.38 14.89
C SER A 49 -2.46 -8.33 16.19
N HIS A 50 -1.56 -9.29 16.33
CA HIS A 50 -0.64 -9.52 17.44
C HIS A 50 0.55 -10.32 16.90
N VAL A 51 1.75 -10.11 17.45
CA VAL A 51 2.95 -10.85 17.08
C VAL A 51 3.23 -11.89 18.15
N GLU A 52 3.21 -13.17 17.79
CA GLU A 52 3.63 -14.24 18.71
C GLU A 52 5.14 -14.14 18.98
N THR A 53 5.52 -13.66 20.16
CA THR A 53 6.92 -13.50 20.55
C THR A 53 7.12 -13.65 22.05
N THR A 54 8.31 -14.14 22.43
CA THR A 54 8.78 -14.15 23.82
C THR A 54 9.59 -12.91 24.18
N ASP A 55 9.94 -12.08 23.20
CA ASP A 55 10.64 -10.83 23.45
C ASP A 55 9.76 -9.88 24.25
N PRO A 56 10.29 -9.15 25.24
CA PRO A 56 9.52 -8.22 26.05
C PRO A 56 9.25 -6.91 25.27
N VAL A 57 8.47 -7.00 24.20
CA VAL A 57 8.27 -5.90 23.24
C VAL A 57 6.81 -5.65 22.90
N VAL A 58 6.54 -4.39 22.53
CA VAL A 58 5.28 -3.95 21.93
C VAL A 58 5.56 -3.20 20.61
N PHE A 59 4.55 -3.12 19.76
CA PHE A 59 4.68 -2.49 18.45
C PHE A 59 3.79 -1.25 18.37
N ILE A 60 4.43 -0.08 18.32
CA ILE A 60 3.72 1.20 18.22
C ILE A 60 3.48 1.50 16.73
N THR A 61 2.23 1.71 16.37
CA THR A 61 1.79 2.04 15.02
C THR A 61 0.97 3.32 15.01
N ILE A 62 1.11 4.14 13.98
CA ILE A 62 0.45 5.46 13.89
C ILE A 62 -0.13 5.64 12.50
N ASP A 63 -1.43 5.93 12.41
CA ASP A 63 -2.19 5.94 11.16
C ASP A 63 -2.48 7.35 10.63
N ASP A 64 -2.81 7.39 9.33
CA ASP A 64 -3.28 8.51 8.51
C ASP A 64 -2.21 9.52 8.09
N GLY A 65 -1.52 10.12 9.06
CA GLY A 65 -0.48 11.13 8.79
C GLY A 65 -0.95 12.58 8.75
N TRP A 66 -2.25 12.89 8.88
CA TRP A 66 -2.78 14.21 8.56
C TRP A 66 -2.36 15.36 9.51
N PHE A 67 -1.98 15.08 10.76
CA PHE A 67 -1.54 16.11 11.70
C PHE A 67 -0.07 15.96 12.08
N HIS A 68 0.75 16.95 11.73
CA HIS A 68 2.19 16.94 11.95
C HIS A 68 2.57 17.60 13.29
N ASP A 69 2.33 16.89 14.39
CA ASP A 69 2.64 17.38 15.74
C ASP A 69 4.17 17.39 15.99
N PRO A 70 4.81 18.57 16.16
CA PRO A 70 6.24 18.66 16.44
C PRO A 70 6.64 18.06 17.79
N ALA A 71 5.75 18.09 18.79
CA ALA A 71 6.01 17.54 20.10
C ALA A 71 6.02 16.00 20.06
N ALA A 72 5.08 15.40 19.33
CA ALA A 72 5.09 13.97 19.07
C ALA A 72 6.35 13.54 18.30
N ALA A 73 6.74 14.29 17.25
CA ALA A 73 7.97 14.00 16.52
C ALA A 73 9.20 14.06 17.41
N LYS A 74 9.32 15.10 18.24
CA LYS A 74 10.41 15.22 19.22
C LYS A 74 10.44 14.03 20.17
N LEU A 75 9.28 13.58 20.66
CA LEU A 75 9.19 12.43 21.56
C LEU A 75 9.64 11.12 20.90
N LEU A 76 9.19 10.86 19.65
CA LEU A 76 9.63 9.70 18.86
C LEU A 76 11.15 9.69 18.68
N LEU A 77 11.75 10.84 18.38
CA LEU A 77 13.19 11.00 18.15
C LEU A 77 13.99 10.84 19.45
N ASP A 78 13.65 11.60 20.49
CA ASP A 78 14.35 11.60 21.78
C ASP A 78 14.35 10.22 22.43
N ARG A 79 13.22 9.51 22.35
CA ARG A 79 13.05 8.16 22.92
C ARG A 79 13.42 7.05 21.95
N ARG A 80 13.85 7.40 20.72
CA ARG A 80 14.23 6.47 19.63
C ARG A 80 13.17 5.38 19.38
N VAL A 81 11.90 5.77 19.37
CA VAL A 81 10.78 4.83 19.19
C VAL A 81 10.77 4.32 17.75
N PRO A 82 10.84 2.99 17.51
CA PRO A 82 10.75 2.39 16.19
C PRO A 82 9.28 2.23 15.75
N ALA A 83 8.58 3.35 15.53
CA ALA A 83 7.16 3.32 15.16
C ALA A 83 6.95 2.93 13.68
N SER A 84 5.88 2.17 13.40
CA SER A 84 5.41 1.95 12.02
C SER A 84 4.34 2.98 11.68
N LEU A 85 4.59 3.80 10.67
CA LEU A 85 3.74 4.93 10.28
C LEU A 85 2.90 4.52 9.07
N PHE A 86 1.66 4.09 9.27
CA PHE A 86 0.74 3.75 8.19
C PHE A 86 0.10 5.05 7.67
N VAL A 87 0.75 5.69 6.71
CA VAL A 87 0.36 7.03 6.26
C VAL A 87 -0.16 7.03 4.83
N LEU A 88 -1.01 8.01 4.52
CA LEU A 88 -1.46 8.24 3.16
C LEU A 88 -0.47 9.11 2.39
N PRO A 89 -0.30 8.91 1.08
CA PRO A 89 0.47 9.83 0.25
C PRO A 89 0.06 11.29 0.34
N GLY A 90 -1.25 11.56 0.43
CA GLY A 90 -1.76 12.93 0.59
C GLY A 90 -1.33 13.60 1.89
N ALA A 91 -1.00 12.84 2.94
CA ALA A 91 -0.66 13.40 4.24
C ALA A 91 0.69 14.11 4.24
N TYR A 92 1.66 13.65 3.44
CA TYR A 92 2.97 14.32 3.34
C TYR A 92 3.07 15.33 2.20
N SER A 93 2.02 15.53 1.41
CA SER A 93 2.11 16.40 0.22
C SER A 93 2.32 17.89 0.55
N TYR A 94 1.90 18.33 1.74
CA TYR A 94 2.05 19.72 2.18
C TYR A 94 3.26 19.93 3.11
N ASP A 95 3.83 18.86 3.66
CA ASP A 95 4.99 18.90 4.55
C ASP A 95 5.65 17.51 4.65
N SER A 96 6.41 17.12 3.63
CA SER A 96 7.17 15.87 3.68
C SER A 96 8.37 15.95 4.62
N GLY A 97 8.83 17.17 4.97
CA GLY A 97 9.94 17.41 5.88
C GLY A 97 9.72 16.83 7.27
N TYR A 98 8.47 16.84 7.75
CA TYR A 98 8.08 16.16 8.99
C TYR A 98 8.42 14.67 8.97
N PHE A 99 8.03 13.95 7.92
CA PHE A 99 8.28 12.52 7.80
C PHE A 99 9.75 12.22 7.52
N HIS A 100 10.42 12.97 6.63
CA HIS A 100 11.87 12.83 6.41
C HIS A 100 12.64 12.95 7.73
N THR A 101 12.28 13.89 8.60
CA THR A 101 12.88 14.04 9.93
C THR A 101 12.73 12.76 10.78
N LEU A 102 11.53 12.15 10.81
CA LEU A 102 11.27 10.93 11.55
C LEU A 102 12.04 9.71 11.00
N LEU A 103 12.21 9.65 9.68
CA LEU A 103 12.86 8.55 8.99
C LEU A 103 14.40 8.63 9.08
N ASP A 104 14.96 9.81 8.83
CA ASP A 104 16.40 10.06 8.72
C ASP A 104 17.09 10.15 10.09
N HIS A 105 16.38 10.71 11.09
CA HIS A 105 16.95 10.95 12.42
C HIS A 105 16.37 10.01 13.49
N GLY A 106 15.32 9.27 13.17
CA GLY A 106 14.61 8.39 14.08
C GLY A 106 14.80 6.91 13.80
N ARG A 107 13.85 6.12 14.30
CA ARG A 107 13.72 4.69 14.00
C ARG A 107 12.37 4.35 13.36
N SER A 108 11.55 5.36 13.08
CA SER A 108 10.24 5.18 12.48
C SER A 108 10.36 4.79 11.00
N ARG A 109 9.34 4.11 10.48
CA ARG A 109 9.29 3.66 9.08
C ARG A 109 7.90 3.83 8.52
N VAL A 110 7.81 4.29 7.27
CA VAL A 110 6.53 4.46 6.56
C VAL A 110 6.06 3.11 6.04
N GLU A 111 4.79 2.83 6.27
CA GLU A 111 4.05 1.66 5.82
C GLU A 111 2.77 2.10 5.09
N ASN A 112 2.12 1.18 4.37
CA ASN A 112 1.07 1.53 3.42
C ASN A 112 -0.32 1.64 4.07
N HIS A 113 -1.00 2.78 3.90
CA HIS A 113 -2.38 2.98 4.34
C HIS A 113 -3.32 3.42 3.21
N THR A 114 -3.10 2.90 2.00
CA THR A 114 -3.80 3.25 0.75
C THR A 114 -3.53 4.68 0.29
N ILE A 115 -4.09 5.08 -0.87
CA ILE A 115 -3.95 6.45 -1.37
C ILE A 115 -5.00 7.35 -0.72
N ASN A 116 -6.26 6.90 -0.69
CA ASN A 116 -7.42 7.74 -0.39
C ASN A 116 -8.26 7.27 0.82
N HIS A 117 -7.77 6.29 1.58
CA HIS A 117 -8.46 5.72 2.74
C HIS A 117 -9.86 5.10 2.44
N PRO A 118 -10.09 4.40 1.30
CA PRO A 118 -11.39 3.78 1.05
C PRO A 118 -11.54 2.46 1.81
N ASP A 119 -12.80 2.04 2.04
CA ASP A 119 -13.07 0.63 2.34
C ASP A 119 -12.75 -0.22 1.10
N LEU A 120 -11.61 -0.92 1.16
CA LEU A 120 -11.09 -1.74 0.06
C LEU A 120 -12.06 -2.86 -0.34
N THR A 121 -12.94 -3.31 0.55
CA THR A 121 -13.90 -4.39 0.25
C THR A 121 -15.03 -3.96 -0.68
N THR A 122 -15.23 -2.64 -0.81
CA THR A 122 -16.20 -2.05 -1.74
C THR A 122 -15.64 -1.86 -3.15
N LEU A 123 -14.32 -2.03 -3.33
CA LEU A 123 -13.64 -1.82 -4.59
C LEU A 123 -13.46 -3.12 -5.37
N ASP A 124 -13.47 -3.01 -6.70
CA ASP A 124 -13.04 -4.09 -7.58
C ASP A 124 -11.51 -4.27 -7.54
N ALA A 125 -11.02 -5.31 -8.22
CA ALA A 125 -9.60 -5.64 -8.22
C ALA A 125 -8.71 -4.51 -8.77
N ALA A 126 -9.21 -3.73 -9.74
CA ALA A 126 -8.47 -2.60 -10.30
C ALA A 126 -8.39 -1.44 -9.29
N GLY A 127 -9.48 -1.13 -8.60
CA GLY A 127 -9.54 -0.13 -7.54
C GLY A 127 -8.63 -0.47 -6.37
N GLN A 128 -8.69 -1.71 -5.87
CA GLN A 128 -7.78 -2.15 -4.80
C GLN A 128 -6.31 -2.07 -5.22
N ARG A 129 -5.99 -2.46 -6.45
CA ARG A 129 -4.62 -2.33 -6.97
C ARG A 129 -4.18 -0.87 -7.08
N ALA A 130 -5.05 0.03 -7.53
CA ALA A 130 -4.73 1.45 -7.63
C ALA A 130 -4.38 2.03 -6.25
N GLU A 131 -5.18 1.72 -5.23
CA GLU A 131 -4.96 2.15 -3.86
C GLU A 131 -3.68 1.55 -3.25
N LEU A 132 -3.45 0.25 -3.42
CA LEU A 132 -2.36 -0.45 -2.74
C LEU A 132 -1.02 -0.26 -3.45
N CYS A 133 -0.95 -0.55 -4.75
CA CYS A 133 0.29 -0.44 -5.50
C CYS A 133 0.67 1.03 -5.71
N GLY A 134 -0.31 1.90 -5.95
CA GLY A 134 -0.05 3.32 -6.14
C GLY A 134 0.43 4.00 -4.86
N ALA A 135 -0.06 3.62 -3.69
CA ALA A 135 0.50 4.09 -2.41
C ALA A 135 1.94 3.60 -2.23
N ARG A 136 2.22 2.29 -2.45
CA ARG A 136 3.59 1.75 -2.41
C ARG A 136 4.54 2.56 -3.30
N ASP A 137 4.15 2.77 -4.56
CA ASP A 137 5.01 3.46 -5.53
C ASP A 137 5.28 4.91 -5.13
N GLN A 138 4.29 5.61 -4.56
CA GLN A 138 4.47 6.97 -4.06
C GLN A 138 5.39 7.01 -2.83
N HIS A 139 5.22 6.11 -1.87
CA HIS A 139 6.11 6.03 -0.70
C HIS A 139 7.55 5.71 -1.11
N LEU A 140 7.75 4.76 -2.02
CA LEU A 140 9.08 4.43 -2.54
C LEU A 140 9.71 5.61 -3.27
N ALA A 141 8.93 6.36 -4.05
CA ALA A 141 9.42 7.54 -4.76
C ALA A 141 9.78 8.70 -3.82
N GLU A 142 8.99 8.92 -2.76
CA GLU A 142 9.21 10.01 -1.80
C GLU A 142 10.37 9.72 -0.84
N PHE A 143 10.41 8.50 -0.27
CA PHE A 143 11.31 8.19 0.85
C PHE A 143 12.47 7.25 0.49
N GLY A 144 12.48 6.66 -0.71
CA GLY A 144 13.50 5.71 -1.14
C GLY A 144 13.44 4.32 -0.47
N ASP A 145 12.62 4.15 0.57
CA ASP A 145 12.27 2.87 1.21
C ASP A 145 10.78 2.60 0.98
N GLY A 146 10.47 1.44 0.40
CA GLY A 146 9.10 1.05 0.10
C GLY A 146 8.42 0.40 1.32
N PRO A 147 7.09 0.56 1.48
CA PRO A 147 6.37 -0.08 2.58
C PRO A 147 6.42 -1.60 2.42
N ARG A 148 6.63 -2.31 3.53
CA ARG A 148 6.62 -3.78 3.61
C ARG A 148 5.32 -4.29 4.21
N LEU A 149 4.66 -3.47 5.02
CA LEU A 149 3.41 -3.76 5.68
C LEU A 149 2.32 -2.87 5.10
N MET A 150 1.07 -3.35 5.20
CA MET A 150 -0.08 -2.51 4.91
C MET A 150 -1.15 -2.66 5.98
N ARG A 151 -1.86 -1.58 6.27
CA ARG A 151 -3.04 -1.60 7.14
C ARG A 151 -4.26 -1.16 6.33
N PRO A 152 -5.35 -1.95 6.29
CA PRO A 152 -6.54 -1.54 5.56
C PRO A 152 -7.26 -0.43 6.34
N PRO A 153 -7.75 0.60 5.66
CA PRO A 153 -8.64 1.59 6.25
C PRO A 153 -9.77 0.94 7.06
N TYR A 154 -10.04 1.51 8.24
CA TYR A 154 -11.07 1.02 9.17
C TYR A 154 -10.84 -0.41 9.72
N GLY A 155 -9.69 -1.04 9.43
CA GLY A 155 -9.44 -2.43 9.77
C GLY A 155 -10.26 -3.44 8.95
N VAL A 156 -10.93 -2.99 7.88
CA VAL A 156 -11.86 -3.82 7.09
C VAL A 156 -11.15 -4.42 5.88
N TYR A 157 -11.18 -5.74 5.76
CA TYR A 157 -10.54 -6.46 4.66
C TYR A 157 -11.28 -7.76 4.33
N ASN A 158 -11.01 -8.30 3.14
CA ASN A 158 -11.38 -9.65 2.75
C ASN A 158 -10.21 -10.37 2.06
N GLU A 159 -10.44 -11.57 1.54
CA GLU A 159 -9.40 -12.35 0.86
C GLU A 159 -8.88 -11.67 -0.41
N ALA A 160 -9.74 -10.95 -1.14
CA ALA A 160 -9.31 -10.17 -2.30
C ALA A 160 -8.36 -9.04 -1.89
N THR A 161 -8.64 -8.36 -0.77
CA THR A 161 -7.74 -7.35 -0.19
C THR A 161 -6.38 -7.91 0.17
N ARG A 162 -6.33 -9.07 0.83
CA ARG A 162 -5.08 -9.73 1.19
C ARG A 162 -4.29 -10.19 -0.03
N THR A 163 -4.97 -10.64 -1.08
CA THR A 163 -4.35 -11.04 -2.35
C THR A 163 -3.81 -9.83 -3.11
N ALA A 164 -4.57 -8.74 -3.16
CA ALA A 164 -4.15 -7.49 -3.79
C ALA A 164 -2.95 -6.87 -3.05
N ALA A 165 -2.94 -6.92 -1.71
CA ALA A 165 -1.81 -6.48 -0.89
C ALA A 165 -0.53 -7.26 -1.23
N ARG A 166 -0.62 -8.60 -1.33
CA ARG A 166 0.50 -9.46 -1.75
C ARG A 166 1.01 -9.08 -3.14
N ALA A 167 0.08 -8.93 -4.10
CA ALA A 167 0.42 -8.56 -5.48
C ALA A 167 1.07 -7.16 -5.56
N CYS A 168 0.78 -6.29 -4.61
CA CYS A 168 1.39 -4.98 -4.46
C CYS A 168 2.63 -4.97 -3.56
N GLY A 169 3.16 -6.12 -3.13
CA GLY A 169 4.44 -6.23 -2.43
C GLY A 169 4.37 -6.14 -0.90
N ALA A 170 3.18 -6.17 -0.31
CA ALA A 170 3.05 -6.30 1.14
C ALA A 170 3.45 -7.71 1.59
N GLU A 171 4.16 -7.77 2.71
CA GLU A 171 4.55 -8.99 3.41
C GLU A 171 3.46 -9.42 4.41
N GLY A 172 2.75 -8.45 4.99
CA GLY A 172 1.67 -8.67 5.94
C GLY A 172 0.59 -7.58 5.90
N LEU A 173 -0.65 -7.97 6.19
CA LEU A 173 -1.74 -7.07 6.51
C LEU A 173 -1.82 -6.92 8.03
N VAL A 174 -1.68 -5.70 8.53
CA VAL A 174 -1.57 -5.41 9.97
C VAL A 174 -2.84 -4.78 10.49
N THR A 175 -3.42 -5.37 11.54
CA THR A 175 -4.46 -4.72 12.37
C THR A 175 -3.85 -4.38 13.74
N TRP A 176 -4.60 -4.43 14.83
CA TRP A 176 -4.11 -4.04 16.15
C TRP A 176 -4.73 -4.86 17.26
N THR A 177 -4.05 -4.89 18.41
CA THR A 177 -4.55 -5.46 19.66
C THR A 177 -5.32 -4.41 20.45
N HIS A 178 -4.79 -3.19 20.51
CA HIS A 178 -5.36 -2.07 21.26
C HIS A 178 -5.34 -0.80 20.42
N ASP A 179 -6.47 -0.08 20.41
CA ASP A 179 -6.53 1.31 19.97
C ASP A 179 -6.49 2.21 21.20
N LEU A 180 -5.44 3.02 21.31
CA LEU A 180 -5.23 3.93 22.44
C LEU A 180 -5.41 5.39 22.05
N THR A 181 -5.88 5.67 20.84
CA THR A 181 -6.14 7.02 20.34
C THR A 181 -7.30 7.65 21.12
N THR A 182 -7.09 8.85 21.65
CA THR A 182 -8.13 9.54 22.43
C THR A 182 -9.09 10.37 21.59
N TRP A 183 -8.68 10.82 20.40
CA TRP A 183 -9.48 11.68 19.51
C TRP A 183 -9.99 12.97 20.20
N GLY A 184 -9.22 13.51 21.15
CA GLY A 184 -9.62 14.67 21.95
C GLY A 184 -10.78 14.40 22.92
N SER A 185 -11.11 13.12 23.13
CA SER A 185 -12.23 12.67 23.95
C SER A 185 -11.76 11.90 25.19
N VAL A 186 -12.68 11.22 25.87
CA VAL A 186 -12.32 10.41 27.05
C VAL A 186 -11.39 9.28 26.62
N ALA A 187 -10.31 9.11 27.37
CA ALA A 187 -9.34 8.08 27.11
C ALA A 187 -9.98 6.67 27.07
N PRO A 188 -9.60 5.83 26.09
CA PRO A 188 -10.09 4.45 26.05
C PRO A 188 -9.65 3.71 27.33
N PRO A 189 -10.34 2.60 27.70
CA PRO A 189 -9.97 1.80 28.86
C PRO A 189 -8.47 1.45 28.84
N THR A 190 -7.80 1.60 29.98
CA THR A 190 -6.36 1.31 30.09
C THR A 190 -6.14 -0.21 30.12
N PRO A 191 -5.49 -0.80 29.10
CA PRO A 191 -5.17 -2.23 29.11
C PRO A 191 -3.92 -2.52 29.94
N THR A 192 -3.69 -3.80 30.26
CA THR A 192 -2.35 -4.30 30.62
C THR A 192 -1.70 -4.82 29.35
N LEU A 193 -0.65 -4.16 28.89
CA LEU A 193 0.07 -4.55 27.67
C LEU A 193 0.81 -5.87 27.87
N LYS A 194 0.90 -6.65 26.79
CA LYS A 194 1.61 -7.93 26.71
C LYS A 194 2.65 -7.89 25.60
N ALA A 195 3.66 -8.76 25.74
CA ALA A 195 4.60 -9.02 24.66
C ALA A 195 3.84 -9.37 23.38
N GLY A 196 4.18 -8.73 22.26
CA GLY A 196 3.52 -8.97 20.98
C GLY A 196 2.39 -8.00 20.62
N ASP A 197 1.90 -7.19 21.57
CA ASP A 197 0.77 -6.30 21.31
C ASP A 197 1.12 -5.25 20.25
N ILE A 198 0.19 -5.08 19.31
CA ILE A 198 0.23 -4.01 18.31
C ILE A 198 -0.71 -2.90 18.75
N ILE A 199 -0.17 -1.70 18.94
CA ILE A 199 -0.88 -0.53 19.44
C ILE A 199 -1.16 0.44 18.29
N LEU A 200 -2.43 0.78 18.09
CA LEU A 200 -2.89 1.79 17.15
C LEU A 200 -2.99 3.16 17.84
N LEU A 201 -2.36 4.15 17.21
CA LEU A 201 -2.48 5.58 17.44
C LEU A 201 -2.79 6.28 16.11
N HIS A 202 -3.17 7.55 16.11
CA HIS A 202 -3.38 8.33 14.89
C HIS A 202 -2.66 9.67 14.94
N PHE A 203 -2.27 10.20 13.77
CA PHE A 203 -1.76 11.56 13.62
C PHE A 203 -2.87 12.59 13.83
N THR A 204 -3.14 12.90 15.10
CA THR A 204 -4.14 13.86 15.57
C THR A 204 -3.50 14.88 16.53
N GLU A 205 -4.28 15.89 16.95
CA GLU A 205 -3.85 16.85 17.98
C GLU A 205 -3.50 16.20 19.33
N THR A 206 -3.92 14.96 19.58
CA THR A 206 -3.64 14.22 20.82
C THR A 206 -2.44 13.28 20.73
N LEU A 207 -1.77 13.19 19.57
CA LEU A 207 -0.75 12.18 19.32
C LEU A 207 0.37 12.20 20.37
N GLU A 208 0.87 13.37 20.77
CA GLU A 208 1.92 13.46 21.79
C GLU A 208 1.47 12.84 23.13
N GLN A 209 0.25 13.14 23.57
CA GLN A 209 -0.31 12.62 24.81
C GLN A 209 -0.56 11.11 24.73
N ASP A 210 -1.13 10.65 23.63
CA ASP A 210 -1.47 9.23 23.42
C ASP A 210 -0.18 8.38 23.31
N LEU A 211 0.86 8.92 22.67
CA LEU A 211 2.18 8.31 22.59
C LEU A 211 2.85 8.24 23.96
N LYS A 212 2.85 9.32 24.75
CA LYS A 212 3.38 9.31 26.14
C LYS A 212 2.71 8.23 26.97
N ARG A 213 1.38 8.21 26.97
CA ARG A 213 0.59 7.21 27.69
C ARG A 213 0.97 5.79 27.26
N THR A 214 1.11 5.55 25.95
CA THR A 214 1.48 4.24 25.41
C THR A 214 2.87 3.81 25.90
N LEU A 215 3.84 4.72 25.88
CA LEU A 215 5.20 4.44 26.37
C LEU A 215 5.22 4.15 27.88
N ASP A 216 4.44 4.90 28.67
CA ASP A 216 4.32 4.68 30.12
C ASP A 216 3.70 3.31 30.43
N LEU A 217 2.67 2.90 29.68
CA LEU A 217 2.04 1.58 29.83
C LEU A 217 3.00 0.45 29.44
N ALA A 218 3.79 0.63 28.38
CA ALA A 218 4.80 -0.34 27.99
C ALA A 218 5.87 -0.48 29.09
N GLU A 219 6.37 0.63 29.61
CA GLU A 219 7.36 0.63 30.70
C GLU A 219 6.82 -0.04 31.97
N GLN A 220 5.58 0.24 32.36
CA GLN A 220 4.92 -0.40 33.51
C GLN A 220 4.77 -1.92 33.33
N ALA A 221 4.57 -2.38 32.10
CA ALA A 221 4.50 -3.80 31.78
C ALA A 221 5.89 -4.46 31.60
N GLY A 222 6.99 -3.70 31.72
CA GLY A 222 8.34 -4.19 31.47
C GLY A 222 8.65 -4.43 29.99
N LEU A 223 7.89 -3.81 29.09
CA LEU A 223 7.97 -3.97 27.64
C LEU A 223 8.66 -2.76 26.99
N LYS A 224 9.21 -2.97 25.80
CA LYS A 224 9.87 -1.91 25.01
C LYS A 224 9.32 -1.84 23.59
N PRO A 225 9.23 -0.64 22.98
CA PRO A 225 8.92 -0.52 21.56
C PRO A 225 9.93 -1.23 20.66
N ALA A 226 9.45 -2.01 19.68
CA ALA A 226 10.26 -2.71 18.69
C ALA A 226 9.77 -2.46 17.24
N PRO A 227 10.65 -2.60 16.23
CA PRO A 227 10.28 -2.38 14.83
C PRO A 227 9.41 -3.53 14.29
N LEU A 228 8.11 -3.27 14.09
CA LEU A 228 7.13 -4.29 13.69
C LEU A 228 7.53 -5.07 12.43
N ARG A 229 8.05 -4.38 11.41
CA ARG A 229 8.46 -4.99 10.14
C ARG A 229 9.63 -5.97 10.25
N GLU A 230 10.30 -6.06 11.40
CA GLU A 230 11.32 -7.09 11.67
C GLU A 230 10.71 -8.36 12.29
N TYR A 231 9.46 -8.30 12.76
CA TYR A 231 8.75 -9.40 13.41
C TYR A 231 7.63 -10.02 12.55
N VAL A 232 7.28 -9.40 11.43
CA VAL A 232 6.27 -9.90 10.47
C VAL A 232 6.91 -10.57 9.25
N ALA A 233 8.24 -10.48 9.13
CA ALA A 233 8.99 -10.79 7.91
C ALA A 233 9.33 -12.29 7.69
N ASP A 234 8.87 -13.20 8.55
CA ASP A 234 9.18 -14.64 8.50
C ASP A 234 7.94 -15.53 8.35
#